data_AF-A0A915PQZ3-F1
#
_entry.id   AF-A0A915PQZ3-F1
#
_cell.length_a   1.000
_cell.length_b   1.000
_cell.length_c   1.000
_cell.angle_alpha   90.00
_cell.angle_beta   90.00
_cell.angle_gamma   90.00
#
_symmetry.space_group_name_H-M   'P 1'
#
loop_
_entity.id
_entity.type
_entity.pdbx_description
1 polymer ?
#
loop_
_entity_poly.entity_id
_entity_poly.type
_entity_poly.pdbx_seq_one_letter_code
_entity_poly.pdbx_strand_id
1 'polypeptide(L)'
;MLTLLKNRENLRITSEEWNIAISPLQIVRGFAALHILADGKCKTKLASLISKALFGVKAGIDKSIHEELDDICTNYLKSLPLGTVRVYFEENHLLTFDDELVEYIEKYYGKEFRRAEPITVGIDEVTRKKVVQTMCFQMNPDGQTLISEMNKNIKEATHENMEYVVRRDLPPRRETRLTLVTSFNSVFHWKPTGQVVEVETFFYETCKKVTHMRSVIKAYQCNGLFRTCLTNDGIRVLELDSETDHLKM
;
A
#
# COMPACT_ATOMS: atom_id res chain seq x y z
N MET A 1 -27.26 8.23 15.59
CA MET A 1 -26.64 6.92 15.25
C MET A 1 -27.09 6.40 13.88
N LEU A 2 -28.40 6.36 13.58
CA LEU A 2 -28.95 6.00 12.26
C LEU A 2 -28.48 6.87 11.08
N THR A 3 -28.24 8.16 11.29
CA THR A 3 -27.78 9.09 10.24
C THR A 3 -26.31 8.87 9.83
N LEU A 4 -25.47 8.37 10.74
CA LEU A 4 -24.06 8.05 10.48
C LEU A 4 -23.91 6.73 9.68
N LEU A 5 -24.85 5.79 9.86
CA LEU A 5 -24.91 4.54 9.11
C LEU A 5 -25.33 4.78 7.66
N LYS A 6 -26.37 5.60 7.41
CA LYS A 6 -26.81 5.96 6.05
C LYS A 6 -25.72 6.67 5.22
N ASN A 7 -24.88 7.50 5.85
CA ASN A 7 -23.78 8.15 5.15
C ASN A 7 -22.61 7.21 4.81
N ARG A 8 -22.47 6.06 5.52
CA ARG A 8 -21.44 5.07 5.23
C ARG A 8 -21.77 4.18 4.04
N GLU A 9 -23.04 3.82 3.85
CA GLU A 9 -23.47 3.03 2.69
C GLU A 9 -23.25 3.77 1.37
N ASN A 10 -23.48 5.09 1.33
CA ASN A 10 -23.19 5.92 0.15
C ASN A 10 -21.70 6.02 -0.21
N LEU A 11 -20.80 5.64 0.70
CA LEU A 11 -19.33 5.62 0.47
C LEU A 11 -18.80 4.21 0.20
N ARG A 12 -19.62 3.17 0.39
CA ARG A 12 -19.23 1.77 0.15
C ARG A 12 -19.39 1.46 -1.33
N ILE A 13 -18.31 1.61 -2.09
CA ILE A 13 -18.26 1.26 -3.52
C ILE A 13 -17.95 -0.25 -3.71
N THR A 14 -17.71 -0.99 -2.64
CA THR A 14 -17.28 -2.41 -2.67
C THR A 14 -18.43 -3.35 -2.34
N SER A 15 -18.65 -4.38 -3.16
CA SER A 15 -19.57 -5.49 -2.85
C SER A 15 -19.06 -6.31 -1.66
N GLU A 16 -19.97 -6.93 -0.90
CA GLU A 16 -19.64 -7.87 0.18
C GLU A 16 -18.89 -9.11 -0.31
N GLU A 17 -19.05 -9.44 -1.58
CA GLU A 17 -18.49 -10.63 -2.22
C GLU A 17 -17.08 -10.37 -2.80
N TRP A 18 -16.55 -9.15 -2.66
CA TRP A 18 -15.24 -8.80 -3.22
C TRP A 18 -14.12 -9.09 -2.23
N ASN A 19 -13.05 -9.72 -2.73
CA ASN A 19 -11.80 -9.84 -2.00
C ASN A 19 -11.14 -8.46 -1.89
N ILE A 20 -10.83 -8.03 -0.67
CA ILE A 20 -10.20 -6.74 -0.39
C ILE A 20 -8.84 -6.99 0.24
N ALA A 21 -7.79 -6.47 -0.39
CA ALA A 21 -6.45 -6.40 0.18
C ALA A 21 -6.00 -4.93 0.22
N ILE A 22 -5.70 -4.43 1.41
CA ILE A 22 -5.25 -3.05 1.62
C ILE A 22 -4.04 -3.03 2.55
N SER A 23 -3.11 -2.12 2.31
CA SER A 23 -2.01 -1.82 3.25
C SER A 23 -2.27 -0.45 3.89
N PRO A 24 -2.82 -0.41 5.12
CA PRO A 24 -3.08 0.86 5.81
C PRO A 24 -1.82 1.71 5.97
N LEU A 25 -0.69 1.08 6.28
CA LEU A 25 0.59 1.78 6.39
C LEU A 25 0.99 2.44 5.07
N GLN A 26 0.80 1.77 3.95
CA GLN A 26 1.19 2.32 2.65
C GLN A 26 0.31 3.53 2.25
N ILE A 27 -0.97 3.51 2.61
CA ILE A 27 -1.86 4.67 2.45
C ILE A 27 -1.33 5.86 3.27
N VAL A 28 -0.94 5.61 4.52
CA VAL A 28 -0.36 6.65 5.40
C VAL A 28 0.95 7.20 4.82
N ARG A 29 1.84 6.33 4.30
CA ARG A 29 3.08 6.75 3.64
C ARG A 29 2.83 7.64 2.43
N GLY A 30 1.81 7.32 1.61
CA GLY A 30 1.40 8.16 0.49
C GLY A 30 0.95 9.57 0.92
N PHE A 31 0.11 9.67 1.96
CA PHE A 31 -0.27 10.97 2.50
C PHE A 31 0.88 11.72 3.17
N ALA A 32 1.82 11.01 3.77
CA ALA A 32 3.00 11.61 4.37
C ALA A 32 3.98 12.16 3.33
N ALA A 33 4.06 11.55 2.14
CA ALA A 33 4.74 12.14 0.99
C ALA A 33 4.08 13.47 0.55
N LEU A 34 2.74 13.50 0.46
CA LEU A 34 2.01 14.75 0.17
C LEU A 34 2.14 15.79 1.29
N HIS A 35 2.33 15.38 2.55
CA HIS A 35 2.53 16.30 3.67
C HIS A 35 3.81 17.13 3.52
N ILE A 36 4.89 16.56 2.96
CA ILE A 36 6.11 17.32 2.65
C ILE A 36 5.82 18.41 1.62
N LEU A 37 5.04 18.06 0.59
CA LEU A 37 4.73 18.92 -0.55
C LEU A 37 3.59 19.93 -0.27
N ALA A 38 2.94 19.82 0.88
CA ALA A 38 1.81 20.66 1.26
C ALA A 38 2.23 21.85 2.11
N ASP A 39 1.42 22.90 2.07
CA ASP A 39 1.59 24.08 2.93
C ASP A 39 0.28 24.52 3.61
N GLY A 40 0.41 25.37 4.62
CA GLY A 40 -0.66 26.02 5.35
C GLY A 40 -1.70 25.05 5.94
N LYS A 41 -2.98 25.31 5.64
CA LYS A 41 -4.10 24.51 6.15
C LYS A 41 -4.07 23.06 5.67
N CYS A 42 -3.57 22.81 4.45
CA CYS A 42 -3.48 21.46 3.90
C CYS A 42 -2.47 20.62 4.69
N LYS A 43 -1.26 21.17 4.88
CA LYS A 43 -0.19 20.55 5.68
C LYS A 43 -0.68 20.20 7.09
N THR A 44 -1.31 21.15 7.76
CA THR A 44 -1.84 20.95 9.13
C THR A 44 -2.88 19.82 9.20
N LYS A 45 -3.77 19.72 8.21
CA LYS A 45 -4.78 18.65 8.14
C LYS A 45 -4.15 17.30 7.86
N LEU A 46 -3.18 17.22 6.95
CA LEU A 46 -2.44 15.99 6.66
C LEU A 46 -1.67 15.53 7.90
N ALA A 47 -0.94 16.42 8.56
CA ALA A 47 -0.23 16.12 9.80
C ALA A 47 -1.19 15.53 10.85
N SER A 48 -2.33 16.19 11.10
CA SER A 48 -3.31 15.70 12.07
C SER A 48 -3.90 14.34 11.70
N LEU A 49 -4.12 14.07 10.40
CA LEU A 49 -4.63 12.79 9.94
C LEU A 49 -3.60 11.67 10.16
N ILE A 50 -2.35 11.92 9.75
CA ILE A 50 -1.26 10.94 9.86
C ILE A 50 -0.95 10.66 11.33
N SER A 51 -0.80 11.70 12.16
CA SER A 51 -0.56 11.51 13.60
C SER A 51 -1.69 10.73 14.27
N LYS A 52 -2.95 10.97 13.89
CA LYS A 52 -4.07 10.17 14.42
C LYS A 52 -3.98 8.71 13.97
N ALA A 53 -3.58 8.45 12.73
CA ALA A 53 -3.43 7.10 12.21
C ALA A 53 -2.29 6.32 12.89
N LEU A 54 -1.17 7.00 13.20
CA LEU A 54 0.00 6.39 13.82
C LEU A 54 -0.13 6.24 15.33
N PHE A 55 -0.69 7.23 16.02
CA PHE A 55 -0.62 7.33 17.48
C PHE A 55 -1.99 7.26 18.18
N GLY A 56 -3.10 7.19 17.43
CA GLY A 56 -4.47 7.13 17.97
C GLY A 56 -4.98 8.45 18.59
N VAL A 57 -4.09 9.28 19.16
CA VAL A 57 -4.34 10.62 19.73
C VAL A 57 -3.21 11.56 19.28
N LYS A 58 -3.43 12.89 19.28
CA LYS A 58 -2.36 13.88 19.03
C LYS A 58 -1.26 13.72 20.09
N ALA A 59 -0.25 12.92 19.80
CA ALA A 59 1.00 12.93 20.54
C ALA A 59 1.73 14.24 20.23
N GLY A 60 2.32 14.86 21.25
CA GLY A 60 3.48 15.72 21.03
C GLY A 60 4.59 14.79 20.54
N ILE A 61 5.00 14.94 19.29
CA ILE A 61 6.00 14.06 18.70
C ILE A 61 7.35 14.77 18.85
N ASP A 62 8.29 14.17 19.58
CA ASP A 62 9.67 14.64 19.66
C ASP A 62 10.43 14.40 18.33
N LYS A 63 9.96 13.45 17.53
CA LYS A 63 10.42 13.13 16.17
C LYS A 63 9.46 13.68 15.11
N SER A 64 9.94 13.86 13.89
CA SER A 64 9.06 14.15 12.76
C SER A 64 8.22 12.91 12.37
N ILE A 65 7.03 13.13 11.81
CA ILE A 65 6.17 12.07 11.25
C ILE A 65 6.94 11.18 10.26
N HIS A 66 7.88 11.77 9.51
CA HIS A 66 8.64 11.10 8.47
C HIS A 66 9.71 10.17 9.05
N GLU A 67 10.37 10.58 10.14
CA GLU A 67 11.31 9.73 10.88
C GLU A 67 10.60 8.55 11.52
N GLU A 68 9.42 8.75 12.11
CA GLU A 68 8.64 7.66 12.70
C GLU A 68 8.20 6.63 11.65
N LEU A 69 7.76 7.09 10.48
CA LEU A 69 7.41 6.19 9.38
C LEU A 69 8.62 5.44 8.83
N ASP A 70 9.77 6.11 8.72
CA ASP A 70 11.03 5.48 8.27
C ASP A 70 11.52 4.45 9.30
N ASP A 71 11.42 4.74 10.60
CA ASP A 71 11.75 3.83 11.69
C ASP A 71 10.84 2.59 11.67
N ILE A 72 9.53 2.77 11.44
CA ILE A 72 8.59 1.64 11.31
C ILE A 72 9.02 0.74 10.15
N CYS A 73 9.26 1.33 8.98
CA CYS A 73 9.66 0.58 7.79
C CYS A 73 11.01 -0.10 7.95
N THR A 74 11.99 0.57 8.55
CA THR A 74 13.37 0.09 8.67
C THR A 74 13.51 -0.99 9.74
N ASN A 75 12.78 -0.87 10.85
CA ASN A 75 12.94 -1.78 11.98
C ASN A 75 11.97 -2.96 11.95
N TYR A 76 10.73 -2.74 11.52
CA TYR A 76 9.68 -3.77 11.58
C TYR A 76 9.36 -4.40 10.22
N LEU A 77 9.69 -3.73 9.11
CA LEU A 77 9.44 -4.23 7.76
C LEU A 77 10.73 -4.52 6.98
N LYS A 78 11.87 -4.60 7.68
CA LYS A 78 13.19 -4.84 7.07
C LYS A 78 13.22 -6.03 6.11
N SER A 79 12.48 -7.08 6.47
CA SER A 79 12.43 -8.34 5.73
C SER A 79 11.41 -8.33 4.58
N LEU A 80 10.62 -7.26 4.44
CA LEU A 80 9.61 -7.10 3.41
C LEU A 80 10.06 -6.08 2.35
N PRO A 81 9.62 -6.22 1.09
CA PRO A 81 9.79 -5.16 0.10
C PRO A 81 9.18 -3.85 0.62
N LEU A 82 9.90 -2.74 0.47
CA LEU A 82 9.29 -1.42 0.71
C LEU A 82 8.21 -1.19 -0.32
N GLY A 83 7.06 -0.69 0.15
CA GLY A 83 6.04 -0.19 -0.76
C GLY A 83 6.56 1.05 -1.51
N THR A 84 6.15 1.20 -2.78
CA THR A 84 6.51 2.34 -3.62
C THR A 84 5.53 3.49 -3.44
N VAL A 85 6.04 4.71 -3.43
CA VAL A 85 5.24 5.95 -3.50
C VAL A 85 5.66 6.73 -4.74
N ARG A 86 4.69 7.19 -5.53
CA ARG A 86 4.89 8.07 -6.69
C ARG A 86 3.86 9.20 -6.66
N VAL A 87 4.33 10.43 -6.88
CA VAL A 87 3.52 11.62 -6.96
C VAL A 87 3.76 12.27 -8.32
N TYR A 88 2.70 12.39 -9.10
CA TYR A 88 2.74 12.97 -10.44
C TYR A 88 2.03 14.32 -10.41
N PHE A 89 2.70 15.39 -10.84
CA PHE A 89 2.11 16.71 -11.02
C PHE A 89 1.90 17.02 -12.50
N GLU A 90 0.94 17.89 -12.80
CA GLU A 90 0.83 18.47 -14.14
C GLU A 90 2.13 19.16 -14.53
N GLU A 91 2.64 18.86 -15.71
CA GLU A 91 3.81 19.54 -16.26
C GLU A 91 3.52 21.02 -16.49
N ASN A 92 4.42 21.87 -16.01
CA ASN A 92 4.39 23.30 -16.27
C ASN A 92 5.79 23.76 -16.62
N HIS A 93 6.01 24.11 -17.89
CA HIS A 93 7.33 24.50 -18.39
C HIS A 93 7.91 25.78 -17.75
N LEU A 94 7.10 26.54 -16.99
CA LEU A 94 7.53 27.75 -16.30
C LEU A 94 7.88 27.50 -14.83
N LEU A 95 7.60 26.32 -14.29
CA LEU A 95 7.81 25.99 -12.89
C LEU A 95 8.67 24.72 -12.77
N THR A 96 9.71 24.81 -11.97
CA THR A 96 10.50 23.64 -11.54
C THR A 96 10.15 23.27 -10.12
N PHE A 97 10.38 22.01 -9.75
CA PHE A 97 10.31 21.63 -8.35
C PHE A 97 11.44 22.28 -7.56
N ASP A 98 11.17 22.55 -6.29
CA ASP A 98 12.17 22.94 -5.31
C ASP A 98 13.08 21.73 -5.00
N ASP A 99 14.38 21.87 -5.27
CA ASP A 99 15.34 20.78 -5.15
C ASP A 99 15.50 20.29 -3.69
N GLU A 100 15.40 21.18 -2.69
CA GLU A 100 15.49 20.80 -1.28
C GLU A 100 14.27 19.96 -0.86
N LEU A 101 13.08 20.34 -1.32
CA LEU A 101 11.87 19.54 -1.08
C LEU A 101 11.92 18.17 -1.78
N VAL A 102 12.46 18.12 -3.00
CA VAL A 102 12.65 16.87 -3.74
C VAL A 102 13.68 15.99 -3.02
N GLU A 103 14.81 16.52 -2.57
CA GLU A 103 15.78 15.73 -1.81
C GLU A 103 15.19 15.20 -0.50
N TYR A 104 14.42 16.04 0.20
CA TYR A 104 13.79 15.66 1.46
C TYR A 104 12.72 14.54 1.28
N ILE A 105 11.94 14.56 0.20
CA ILE A 105 10.98 13.49 -0.07
C ILE A 105 11.66 12.19 -0.55
N GLU A 106 12.71 12.30 -1.37
CA GLU A 106 13.50 11.13 -1.79
C GLU A 106 14.15 10.43 -0.60
N LYS A 107 14.66 11.19 0.37
CA LYS A 107 15.24 10.66 1.61
C LYS A 107 14.31 9.67 2.33
N TYR A 108 13.00 9.93 2.38
CA TYR A 108 12.06 9.08 3.14
C TYR A 108 11.25 8.10 2.29
N TYR A 109 10.96 8.45 1.03
CA TYR A 109 10.04 7.68 0.19
C TYR A 109 10.67 7.18 -1.11
N GLY A 110 11.90 7.60 -1.43
CA GLY A 110 12.68 7.17 -2.59
C GLY A 110 13.61 5.99 -2.33
N LYS A 111 13.78 5.59 -1.07
CA LYS A 111 14.59 4.43 -0.69
C LYS A 111 14.00 3.14 -1.26
N GLU A 112 14.82 2.37 -1.96
CA GLU A 112 14.59 0.94 -2.20
C GLU A 112 15.38 0.15 -1.15
N PHE A 113 14.72 -0.71 -0.37
CA PHE A 113 15.44 -1.62 0.51
C PHE A 113 16.17 -2.61 -0.39
N ARG A 114 17.50 -2.47 -0.48
CA ARG A 114 18.34 -3.46 -1.13
C ARG A 114 18.05 -4.80 -0.44
N ARG A 115 17.43 -5.74 -1.15
CA ARG A 115 17.56 -7.17 -0.79
C ARG A 115 19.06 -7.42 -0.65
N ALA A 116 19.45 -8.03 0.47
CA ALA A 116 20.82 -8.40 0.73
C ALA A 116 21.29 -9.39 -0.34
N GLU A 117 21.88 -8.88 -1.41
CA GLU A 117 22.96 -9.46 -2.20
C GLU A 117 23.44 -8.38 -3.20
N PRO A 118 24.71 -7.94 -3.13
CA PRO A 118 25.24 -7.00 -4.10
C PRO A 118 25.57 -7.76 -5.38
N ILE A 119 24.62 -7.90 -6.29
CA ILE A 119 25.00 -8.15 -7.68
C ILE A 119 25.54 -6.81 -8.21
N THR A 120 26.86 -6.70 -8.24
CA THR A 120 27.59 -5.65 -8.96
C THR A 120 27.28 -5.77 -10.44
N VAL A 121 26.20 -5.13 -10.87
CA VAL A 121 26.05 -4.65 -12.24
C VAL A 121 25.70 -3.18 -12.10
N GLY A 122 26.52 -2.32 -12.70
CA GLY A 122 26.32 -0.87 -12.72
C GLY A 122 24.98 -0.55 -13.35
N ILE A 123 23.94 -0.45 -12.53
CA ILE A 123 22.71 0.24 -12.89
C ILE A 123 23.03 1.69 -12.63
N ASP A 124 23.34 2.42 -13.70
CA ASP A 124 23.52 3.87 -13.68
C ASP A 124 22.42 4.52 -12.83
N GLU A 125 22.82 5.41 -11.90
CA GLU A 125 21.91 6.30 -11.14
C GLU A 125 20.91 7.04 -12.07
N VAL A 126 21.22 7.12 -13.35
CA VAL A 126 20.46 7.72 -14.46
C VAL A 126 19.09 7.07 -14.70
N THR A 127 18.81 5.85 -14.20
CA THR A 127 17.52 5.15 -14.46
C THR A 127 16.53 5.14 -13.30
N ARG A 128 16.88 5.65 -12.10
CA ARG A 128 15.95 5.65 -10.97
C ARG A 128 14.91 6.76 -11.12
N LYS A 129 13.66 6.38 -11.42
CA LYS A 129 12.54 7.32 -11.43
C LYS A 129 12.24 7.79 -10.00
N LYS A 130 12.35 9.11 -9.79
CA LYS A 130 12.08 9.83 -8.54
C LYS A 130 10.66 9.60 -8.02
N VAL A 131 10.45 9.79 -6.72
CA VAL A 131 9.13 9.85 -6.06
C VAL A 131 8.26 10.91 -6.71
N VAL A 132 8.80 12.10 -6.96
CA VAL A 132 8.07 13.22 -7.58
C VAL A 132 8.42 13.33 -9.06
N GLN A 133 7.41 13.38 -9.92
CA GLN A 133 7.54 13.45 -11.37
C GLN A 133 6.51 14.41 -11.98
N THR A 134 6.80 14.94 -13.16
CA THR A 134 5.82 15.67 -13.98
C THR A 134 5.16 14.73 -14.99
N MET A 135 3.92 15.06 -15.37
CA MET A 135 3.16 14.40 -16.44
C MET A 135 2.24 15.43 -17.13
N CYS A 136 2.05 15.30 -18.44
CA CYS A 136 1.14 16.15 -19.21
C CYS A 136 -0.31 15.63 -19.18
N PHE A 137 -1.03 15.79 -18.05
CA PHE A 137 -2.46 15.48 -17.97
C PHE A 137 -3.28 16.29 -18.99
N GLN A 138 -2.94 17.56 -19.23
CA GLN A 138 -3.72 18.41 -20.12
C GLN A 138 -3.65 18.01 -21.60
N MET A 139 -2.55 17.39 -22.01
CA MET A 139 -2.30 16.99 -23.41
C MET A 139 -2.72 15.55 -23.71
N ASN A 140 -3.25 14.83 -22.70
CA ASN A 140 -3.67 13.44 -22.84
C ASN A 140 -5.15 13.28 -22.42
N PRO A 141 -6.10 13.60 -23.31
CA PRO A 141 -7.52 13.70 -22.94
C PRO A 141 -8.17 12.37 -22.55
N ASP A 142 -7.64 11.23 -23.00
CA ASP A 142 -8.14 9.89 -22.64
C ASP A 142 -7.40 9.24 -21.45
N GLY A 143 -6.25 9.82 -21.06
CA GLY A 143 -5.40 9.40 -19.95
C GLY A 143 -4.76 8.00 -20.10
N GLN A 144 -4.94 7.31 -21.22
CA GLN A 144 -4.50 5.91 -21.36
C GLN A 144 -2.98 5.78 -21.48
N THR A 145 -2.35 6.73 -22.17
CA THR A 145 -0.88 6.78 -22.21
C THR A 145 -0.31 7.05 -20.81
N LEU A 146 -0.96 7.93 -20.04
CA LEU A 146 -0.54 8.27 -18.68
C LEU A 146 -0.69 7.08 -17.74
N ILE A 147 -1.78 6.32 -17.82
CA ILE A 147 -1.94 5.07 -17.07
C ILE A 147 -0.81 4.10 -17.40
N SER A 148 -0.49 3.94 -18.69
CA SER A 148 0.55 3.02 -19.15
C SER A 148 1.92 3.43 -18.62
N GLU A 149 2.21 4.73 -18.62
CA GLU A 149 3.45 5.27 -18.07
C GLU A 149 3.53 5.14 -16.55
N MET A 150 2.48 5.50 -15.80
CA MET A 150 2.45 5.34 -14.35
C MET A 150 2.64 3.87 -13.95
N ASN A 151 1.96 2.94 -14.63
CA ASN A 151 2.12 1.52 -14.38
C ASN A 151 3.52 1.00 -14.72
N LYS A 152 4.12 1.49 -15.82
CA LYS A 152 5.52 1.19 -16.15
C LYS A 152 6.47 1.66 -15.03
N ASN A 153 6.27 2.88 -14.53
CA ASN A 153 7.11 3.44 -13.46
C ASN A 153 6.99 2.65 -12.16
N ILE A 154 5.79 2.15 -11.83
CA ILE A 154 5.58 1.27 -10.67
C ILE A 154 6.21 -0.10 -10.89
N LYS A 155 6.08 -0.68 -12.09
CA LYS A 155 6.72 -1.96 -12.43
C LYS A 155 8.23 -1.87 -12.25
N GLU A 156 8.86 -0.83 -12.81
CA GLU A 156 10.30 -0.59 -12.67
C GLU A 156 10.69 -0.41 -11.19
N ALA A 157 9.97 0.44 -10.46
CA ALA A 157 10.23 0.72 -9.05
C ALA A 157 10.01 -0.46 -8.09
N THR A 158 9.27 -1.47 -8.52
CA THR A 158 9.01 -2.69 -7.74
C THR A 158 9.83 -3.88 -8.24
N HIS A 159 10.82 -3.66 -9.12
CA HIS A 159 11.61 -4.73 -9.76
C HIS A 159 10.70 -5.79 -10.40
N GLU A 160 9.71 -5.33 -11.17
CA GLU A 160 8.73 -6.13 -11.89
C GLU A 160 7.74 -6.93 -11.03
N ASN A 161 7.73 -6.74 -9.71
CA ASN A 161 6.83 -7.46 -8.81
C ASN A 161 5.39 -6.95 -8.80
N MET A 162 5.11 -5.77 -9.38
CA MET A 162 3.77 -5.20 -9.44
C MET A 162 3.47 -4.57 -10.80
N GLU A 163 2.28 -4.86 -11.32
CA GLU A 163 1.76 -4.28 -12.55
C GLU A 163 0.30 -3.84 -12.35
N TYR A 164 -0.18 -2.94 -13.21
CA TYR A 164 -1.59 -2.50 -13.27
C TYR A 164 -2.17 -1.91 -11.98
N VAL A 165 -1.33 -1.23 -11.18
CA VAL A 165 -1.73 -0.51 -9.97
C VAL A 165 -2.65 0.67 -10.29
N VAL A 166 -2.40 1.38 -11.40
CA VAL A 166 -3.29 2.43 -11.88
C VAL A 166 -4.35 1.82 -12.79
N ARG A 167 -5.61 1.98 -12.38
CA ARG A 167 -6.80 1.44 -13.03
C ARG A 167 -7.02 2.02 -14.41
N ARG A 168 -7.21 1.14 -15.40
CA ARG A 168 -7.48 1.54 -16.81
C ARG A 168 -8.85 2.17 -17.01
N ASP A 169 -9.82 1.81 -16.19
CA ASP A 169 -11.20 2.28 -16.25
C ASP A 169 -11.41 3.64 -15.56
N LEU A 170 -10.41 4.12 -14.83
CA LEU A 170 -10.42 5.42 -14.15
C LEU A 170 -9.15 6.25 -14.50
N PRO A 171 -8.97 6.60 -15.77
CA PRO A 171 -7.84 7.43 -16.21
C PRO A 171 -7.84 8.81 -15.53
N PRO A 172 -6.66 9.40 -15.28
CA PRO A 172 -6.53 10.83 -15.06
C PRO A 172 -7.17 11.60 -16.21
N ARG A 173 -7.89 12.69 -15.90
CA ARG A 173 -8.54 13.55 -16.89
C ARG A 173 -7.71 14.81 -17.13
N ARG A 174 -8.11 15.60 -18.12
CA ARG A 174 -7.47 16.88 -18.48
C ARG A 174 -7.38 17.86 -17.30
N GLU A 175 -8.34 17.80 -16.38
CA GLU A 175 -8.39 18.65 -15.18
C GLU A 175 -7.52 18.13 -14.03
N THR A 176 -6.96 16.92 -14.14
CA THR A 176 -6.05 16.38 -13.13
C THR A 176 -4.82 17.28 -13.03
N ARG A 177 -4.41 17.57 -11.79
CA ARG A 177 -3.21 18.34 -11.47
C ARG A 177 -2.21 17.58 -10.62
N LEU A 178 -2.69 16.54 -9.94
CA LEU A 178 -1.91 15.70 -9.05
C LEU A 178 -2.48 14.29 -9.07
N THR A 179 -1.61 13.29 -9.13
CA THR A 179 -1.94 11.88 -8.88
C THR A 179 -0.96 11.30 -7.88
N LEU A 180 -1.49 10.67 -6.83
CA LEU A 180 -0.70 9.87 -5.87
C LEU A 180 -0.93 8.39 -6.19
N VAL A 181 0.17 7.67 -6.43
CA VAL A 181 0.15 6.22 -6.61
C VAL A 181 1.00 5.59 -5.52
N THR A 182 0.41 4.67 -4.79
CA THR A 182 1.14 3.87 -3.80
C THR A 182 0.91 2.40 -4.06
N SER A 183 1.97 1.61 -3.95
CA SER A 183 1.90 0.17 -4.13
C SER A 183 2.65 -0.55 -3.01
N PHE A 184 2.21 -1.76 -2.67
CA PHE A 184 2.89 -2.63 -1.71
C PHE A 184 2.57 -4.07 -2.10
N ASN A 185 3.61 -4.89 -2.17
CA ASN A 185 3.49 -6.32 -2.39
C ASN A 185 4.32 -7.04 -1.32
N SER A 186 3.75 -8.07 -0.73
CA SER A 186 4.39 -8.91 0.27
C SER A 186 3.88 -10.33 0.12
N VAL A 187 4.76 -11.28 0.37
CA VAL A 187 4.46 -12.71 0.38
C VAL A 187 4.60 -13.20 1.82
N PHE A 188 3.54 -13.82 2.33
CA PHE A 188 3.56 -14.46 3.63
C PHE A 188 4.11 -15.88 3.50
N HIS A 189 5.33 -16.10 3.97
CA HIS A 189 5.93 -17.42 4.07
C HIS A 189 5.50 -18.05 5.38
N TRP A 190 4.55 -18.98 5.33
CA TRP A 190 4.01 -19.62 6.53
C TRP A 190 5.03 -20.57 7.16
N LYS A 191 5.20 -20.48 8.49
CA LYS A 191 5.97 -21.43 9.31
C LYS A 191 4.99 -22.39 10.00
N PRO A 192 4.71 -23.56 9.42
CA PRO A 192 3.73 -24.48 9.98
C PRO A 192 4.22 -25.10 11.29
N THR A 193 3.30 -25.35 12.21
CA THR A 193 3.61 -25.94 13.53
C THR A 193 3.53 -27.47 13.52
N GLY A 194 3.13 -28.05 12.39
CA GLY A 194 3.07 -29.49 12.16
C GLY A 194 3.12 -29.84 10.68
N GLN A 195 2.85 -31.10 10.35
CA GLN A 195 2.83 -31.56 8.96
C GLN A 195 1.73 -30.86 8.16
N VAL A 196 2.08 -30.38 6.97
CA VAL A 196 1.15 -29.77 6.02
C VAL A 196 0.78 -30.77 4.94
N VAL A 197 -0.51 -30.92 4.66
CA VAL A 197 -1.05 -31.77 3.59
C VAL A 197 -1.98 -30.92 2.72
N GLU A 198 -1.79 -30.97 1.40
CA GLU A 198 -2.72 -30.38 0.44
C GLU A 198 -3.99 -31.24 0.36
N VAL A 199 -5.16 -30.60 0.49
CA VAL A 199 -6.47 -31.26 0.46
C VAL A 199 -7.43 -30.47 -0.42
N GLU A 200 -8.39 -31.15 -1.03
CA GLU A 200 -9.54 -30.49 -1.67
C GLU A 200 -10.67 -30.34 -0.66
N THR A 201 -11.28 -29.15 -0.64
CA THR A 201 -12.39 -28.87 0.29
C THR A 201 -13.42 -27.94 -0.34
N PHE A 202 -14.61 -27.91 0.26
CA PHE A 202 -15.68 -26.99 -0.15
C PHE A 202 -15.50 -25.62 0.50
N PHE A 203 -15.53 -24.58 -0.33
CA PHE A 203 -15.54 -23.18 0.08
C PHE A 203 -16.89 -22.54 -0.23
N TYR A 204 -17.45 -21.84 0.74
CA TYR A 204 -18.69 -21.08 0.58
C TYR A 204 -18.32 -19.61 0.44
N GLU A 205 -18.57 -19.03 -0.73
CA GLU A 205 -18.17 -17.65 -1.05
C GLU A 205 -18.95 -16.60 -0.25
N THR A 206 -20.11 -16.98 0.28
CA THR A 206 -20.92 -16.11 1.15
C THR A 206 -21.06 -16.72 2.53
N CYS A 207 -21.44 -15.89 3.51
CA CYS A 207 -21.77 -16.35 4.86
C CYS A 207 -22.94 -17.35 4.90
N LYS A 208 -23.74 -17.43 3.83
CA LYS A 208 -24.81 -18.42 3.66
C LYS A 208 -24.23 -19.70 3.08
N LYS A 209 -24.29 -20.79 3.85
CA LYS A 209 -23.82 -22.12 3.44
C LYS A 209 -24.77 -22.80 2.43
N VAL A 210 -24.91 -22.22 1.24
CA VAL A 210 -25.79 -22.72 0.18
C VAL A 210 -25.04 -23.75 -0.66
N THR A 211 -25.46 -25.01 -0.61
CA THR A 211 -24.71 -26.15 -1.18
C THR A 211 -24.43 -26.03 -2.68
N HIS A 212 -25.34 -25.47 -3.48
CA HIS A 212 -25.16 -25.32 -4.92
C HIS A 212 -24.31 -24.09 -5.32
N MET A 213 -23.95 -23.23 -4.35
CA MET A 213 -23.09 -22.06 -4.54
C MET A 213 -21.67 -22.28 -3.98
N ARG A 214 -21.34 -23.51 -3.61
CA ARG A 214 -20.00 -23.85 -3.09
C ARG A 214 -19.02 -24.07 -4.23
N SER A 215 -17.81 -23.60 -4.04
CA SER A 215 -16.68 -23.86 -4.92
C SER A 215 -15.82 -24.97 -4.31
N VAL A 216 -15.12 -25.75 -5.14
CA VAL A 216 -14.09 -26.69 -4.68
C VAL A 216 -12.75 -25.98 -4.79
N ILE A 217 -12.00 -25.91 -3.68
CA ILE A 217 -10.69 -25.26 -3.62
C ILE A 217 -9.63 -26.22 -3.13
N LYS A 218 -8.39 -25.93 -3.50
CA LYS A 218 -7.20 -26.48 -2.84
C LYS A 218 -6.95 -25.73 -1.54
N ALA A 219 -6.78 -26.47 -0.46
CA ALA A 219 -6.49 -25.94 0.86
C ALA A 219 -5.31 -26.71 1.48
N TYR A 220 -4.70 -26.11 2.50
CA TYR A 220 -3.66 -26.74 3.30
C TYR A 220 -4.22 -27.13 4.66
N GLN A 221 -4.14 -28.40 4.99
CA GLN A 221 -4.44 -28.92 6.32
C GLN A 221 -3.14 -29.02 7.12
N CYS A 222 -3.15 -28.53 8.36
CA CYS A 222 -2.05 -28.72 9.29
C CYS A 222 -2.59 -29.01 10.70
N ASN A 223 -2.08 -30.10 11.28
CA ASN A 223 -2.36 -30.45 12.67
C ASN A 223 -1.18 -29.98 13.52
N GLY A 224 -1.39 -28.98 14.35
CA GLY A 224 -0.33 -28.38 15.16
C GLY A 224 -0.88 -27.50 16.28
N LEU A 225 0.04 -26.92 17.05
CA LEU A 225 -0.30 -25.98 18.11
C LEU A 225 -0.37 -24.58 17.52
N PHE A 226 -1.51 -23.90 17.66
CA PHE A 226 -1.71 -22.53 17.17
C PHE A 226 -2.21 -21.64 18.29
N ARG A 227 -1.79 -20.37 18.27
CA ARG A 227 -2.39 -19.35 19.13
C ARG A 227 -3.76 -18.99 18.55
N THR A 228 -4.81 -19.15 19.36
CA THR A 228 -6.19 -18.89 18.94
C THR A 228 -7.02 -18.36 20.11
N CYS A 229 -8.03 -17.55 19.82
CA CYS A 229 -9.05 -17.14 20.77
C CYS A 229 -10.44 -17.14 20.11
N LEU A 230 -11.48 -17.19 20.95
CA LEU A 230 -12.87 -16.99 20.54
C LEU A 230 -13.31 -15.63 21.07
N THR A 231 -13.78 -14.74 20.20
CA THR A 231 -14.33 -13.45 20.61
C THR A 231 -15.70 -13.64 21.28
N ASN A 232 -16.17 -12.60 21.98
CA ASN A 232 -17.50 -12.60 22.60
C ASN A 232 -18.63 -12.81 21.59
N ASP A 233 -18.41 -12.44 20.32
CA ASP A 233 -19.37 -12.60 19.23
C ASP A 233 -19.25 -13.96 18.52
N GLY A 234 -18.46 -14.90 19.07
CA GLY A 234 -18.29 -16.25 18.52
C GLY A 234 -17.36 -16.34 17.29
N ILE A 235 -16.58 -15.28 17.02
CA ILE A 235 -15.59 -15.28 15.92
C ILE A 235 -14.30 -15.93 16.43
N ARG A 236 -13.80 -16.93 15.71
CA ARG A 236 -12.50 -17.54 16.01
C ARG A 236 -11.40 -16.75 15.32
N VAL A 237 -10.42 -16.29 16.10
CA VAL A 237 -9.20 -15.68 15.60
C VAL A 237 -8.06 -16.68 15.75
N LEU A 238 -7.24 -16.82 14.72
CA LEU A 238 -6.09 -17.70 14.66
C LEU A 238 -4.89 -16.85 14.26
N GLU A 239 -3.75 -17.05 14.92
CA GLU A 239 -2.47 -16.42 14.56
C GLU A 239 -1.59 -17.48 13.89
N LEU A 240 -1.08 -17.16 12.70
CA LEU A 240 -0.15 -17.96 11.92
C LEU A 240 1.23 -17.29 11.96
N ASP A 241 2.23 -18.05 12.38
CA ASP A 241 3.61 -17.57 12.38
C ASP A 241 4.21 -17.60 10.96
N SER A 242 5.02 -16.60 10.63
CA SER A 242 5.80 -16.59 9.41
C SER A 242 7.20 -17.16 9.64
N GLU A 243 7.84 -17.64 8.55
CA GLU A 243 9.29 -17.82 8.49
C GLU A 243 10.03 -16.47 8.55
N THR A 244 9.34 -15.38 8.16
CA THR A 244 9.86 -14.02 8.29
C THR A 244 9.68 -13.53 9.72
N ASP A 245 10.78 -13.14 10.36
CA ASP A 245 10.75 -12.60 11.72
C ASP A 245 9.77 -11.44 11.87
N HIS A 246 9.05 -11.44 12.99
CA HIS A 246 8.07 -10.42 13.38
C HIS A 246 6.85 -10.27 12.44
N LEU A 247 6.70 -11.13 11.43
CA LEU A 247 5.53 -11.18 10.56
C LEU A 247 4.59 -12.30 11.00
N LYS A 248 3.30 -11.99 11.12
CA LYS A 248 2.23 -12.93 11.45
C LYS A 248 1.00 -12.65 10.60
N MET A 249 0.17 -13.67 10.40
CA MET A 249 -1.15 -13.58 9.75
C MET A 249 -2.26 -13.94 10.74
#